data_AF-A0A673FM30-F1
#
_entry.id   AF-A0A673FM30-F1
#
_cell.length_a   1.000
_cell.length_b   1.000
_cell.length_c   1.000
_cell.angle_alpha   90.00
_cell.angle_beta   90.00
_cell.angle_gamma   90.00
#
_symmetry.space_group_name_H-M   'P 1'
#
loop_
_entity.id
_entity.type
_entity.pdbx_description
1 polymer ?
#
loop_
_entity_poly.entity_id
_entity_poly.type
_entity_poly.pdbx_seq_one_letter_code
_entity_poly.pdbx_strand_id
1 'polypeptide(L)'
;MASVKQLLYDTLDDLEEEHLKRFKSFLREDGPIPASVLEKANATDTVDQMLDRFGPEGAVKITLDILKKINQNNLAEQLENKHKEGNKEKIL
;
A
#
# COMPACT_ATOMS: atom_id res chain seq x y z
N MET A 1 5.07 -15.06 -9.84
CA MET A 1 4.48 -14.22 -8.78
C MET A 1 4.91 -12.77 -8.93
N ALA A 2 3.99 -11.84 -8.73
CA ALA A 2 4.33 -10.42 -8.58
C ALA A 2 5.08 -10.21 -7.27
N SER A 3 6.10 -9.35 -7.29
CA SER A 3 6.77 -8.93 -6.05
C SER A 3 5.81 -8.11 -5.18
N VAL A 4 6.06 -8.04 -3.87
CA VAL A 4 5.30 -7.16 -2.95
C VAL A 4 5.25 -5.73 -3.48
N LYS A 5 6.37 -5.25 -4.03
CA LYS A 5 6.47 -3.92 -4.63
C LYS A 5 5.49 -3.73 -5.79
N GLN A 6 5.41 -4.69 -6.72
CA GLN A 6 4.46 -4.64 -7.83
C GLN A 6 3.00 -4.71 -7.37
N LEU A 7 2.70 -5.59 -6.41
CA LEU A 7 1.34 -5.70 -5.85
C LEU A 7 0.87 -4.37 -5.24
N LEU A 8 1.76 -3.69 -4.52
CA LEU A 8 1.45 -2.40 -3.92
C LEU A 8 1.31 -1.29 -4.96
N TYR A 9 2.16 -1.27 -6.01
CA TYR A 9 2.01 -0.34 -7.12
C TYR A 9 0.65 -0.50 -7.81
N ASP A 10 0.32 -1.72 -8.25
CA ASP A 10 -0.95 -2.00 -8.92
C ASP A 10 -2.15 -1.57 -8.05
N THR A 11 -2.08 -1.84 -6.74
CA THR A 11 -3.16 -1.49 -5.81
C THR A 11 -3.32 0.02 -5.63
N LEU A 12 -2.23 0.79 -5.60
CA LEU A 12 -2.31 2.25 -5.46
C LEU A 12 -2.60 2.96 -6.79
N ASP A 13 -2.24 2.37 -7.92
CA ASP A 13 -2.60 2.87 -9.26
C ASP A 13 -4.11 2.72 -9.54
N ASP A 14 -4.76 1.69 -8.98
CA ASP A 14 -6.21 1.50 -9.05
C ASP A 14 -7.01 2.48 -8.16
N LEU A 15 -6.34 3.30 -7.33
CA LEU A 15 -7.00 4.33 -6.54
C LEU A 15 -7.21 5.60 -7.35
N GLU A 16 -8.44 6.11 -7.32
CA GLU A 16 -8.72 7.46 -7.80
C GLU A 16 -7.95 8.52 -6.99
N GLU A 17 -7.67 9.67 -7.59
CA GLU A 17 -6.82 10.73 -7.02
C GLU A 17 -7.31 11.19 -5.63
N GLU A 18 -8.63 11.30 -5.43
CA GLU A 18 -9.24 11.60 -4.13
C GLU A 18 -8.86 10.57 -3.06
N HIS A 19 -8.99 9.29 -3.40
CA HIS A 19 -8.70 8.20 -2.49
C HIS A 19 -7.22 8.09 -2.20
N LEU A 20 -6.36 8.31 -3.21
CA LEU A 20 -4.91 8.36 -3.03
C LEU A 20 -4.50 9.54 -2.12
N LYS A 21 -5.15 10.70 -2.24
CA LYS A 21 -4.91 11.84 -1.34
C LYS A 21 -5.27 11.49 0.11
N ARG A 22 -6.42 10.84 0.34
CA ARG A 22 -6.82 10.36 1.68
C ARG A 22 -5.86 9.30 2.19
N PHE A 23 -5.45 8.36 1.34
CA PHE A 23 -4.47 7.33 1.67
C PHE A 23 -3.18 7.94 2.20
N LYS A 24 -2.60 8.91 1.47
CA LYS A 24 -1.40 9.64 1.90
C LYS A 24 -1.59 10.40 3.20
N SER A 25 -2.78 10.95 3.46
CA SER A 25 -3.10 11.62 4.73
C SER A 25 -3.06 10.64 5.91
N PHE A 26 -3.69 9.47 5.79
CA PHE A 26 -3.63 8.44 6.84
C PHE A 26 -2.23 7.87 7.00
N LEU A 27 -1.48 7.69 5.91
CA LEU A 27 -0.09 7.23 5.97
C LEU A 27 0.82 8.22 6.74
N ARG A 28 0.52 9.51 6.67
CA ARG A 28 1.21 10.56 7.47
C ARG A 28 0.84 10.49 8.95
N GLU A 29 -0.42 10.19 9.27
CA GLU A 29 -0.90 10.14 10.66
C GLU A 29 -0.45 8.87 11.37
N ASP A 30 -0.55 7.73 10.69
CA ASP A 30 -0.21 6.40 11.22
C ASP A 30 1.29 6.05 11.04
N GLY A 31 2.02 6.82 10.22
CA GLY A 31 3.40 6.54 9.84
C GLY A 31 4.36 7.72 10.07
N PRO A 32 5.65 7.46 10.36
CA PRO A 32 6.65 8.51 10.57
C PRO A 32 7.21 9.09 9.25
N ILE A 33 6.35 9.31 8.26
CA ILE A 33 6.73 9.85 6.94
C ILE A 33 6.49 11.36 6.93
N PRO A 34 7.50 12.19 6.61
CA PRO A 34 7.34 13.65 6.61
C PRO A 34 6.28 14.13 5.61
N ALA A 35 5.46 15.10 6.04
CA ALA A 35 4.39 15.67 5.23
C ALA A 35 4.87 16.25 3.89
N SER A 36 6.05 16.90 3.90
CA SER A 36 6.68 17.50 2.72
C SER A 36 7.01 16.49 1.64
N VAL A 37 7.20 15.22 2.01
CA VAL A 37 7.53 14.14 1.10
C VAL A 37 6.26 13.59 0.43
N LEU A 38 5.15 13.49 1.17
CA LEU A 38 3.89 12.91 0.67
C LEU A 38 3.04 13.88 -0.16
N GLU A 39 3.24 15.19 0.01
CA GLU A 39 2.44 16.21 -0.68
C GLU A 39 2.56 16.12 -2.20
N LYS A 40 3.76 15.82 -2.71
CA LYS A 40 4.05 15.66 -4.15
C LYS A 40 4.26 14.21 -4.61
N ALA A 41 4.28 13.26 -3.69
CA ALA A 41 4.47 11.84 -4.00
C ALA A 41 3.31 11.33 -4.87
N ASN A 42 3.65 10.65 -5.98
CA ASN A 42 2.70 9.83 -6.72
C ASN A 42 2.52 8.46 -6.02
N ALA A 43 1.71 7.57 -6.61
CA ALA A 43 1.46 6.22 -6.10
C ALA A 43 2.78 5.44 -5.90
N THR A 44 3.65 5.47 -6.90
CA THR A 44 4.96 4.80 -6.91
C THR A 44 5.89 5.30 -5.79
N ASP A 45 6.04 6.62 -5.66
CA ASP A 45 6.87 7.24 -4.62
C ASP A 45 6.36 6.87 -3.22
N THR A 46 5.04 6.77 -3.06
CA THR A 46 4.39 6.41 -1.80
C THR A 46 4.71 4.95 -1.44
N VAL A 47 4.62 4.03 -2.39
CA VAL A 47 4.98 2.61 -2.17
C VAL A 47 6.45 2.44 -1.84
N ASP A 48 7.34 3.13 -2.52
CA ASP A 48 8.78 3.04 -2.23
C ASP A 48 9.10 3.49 -0.80
N GLN A 49 8.44 4.53 -0.31
CA GLN A 49 8.59 4.96 1.08
C GLN A 49 8.00 3.98 2.08
N MET A 50 6.85 3.36 1.76
CA MET A 50 6.28 2.32 2.61
C MET A 50 7.23 1.12 2.72
N LEU A 51 7.83 0.70 1.60
CA LEU A 51 8.79 -0.40 1.56
C LEU A 51 10.07 -0.06 2.35
N ASP A 52 10.63 1.13 2.16
CA ASP A 52 11.82 1.58 2.88
C ASP A 52 11.57 1.65 4.39
N ARG A 53 10.39 2.14 4.80
CA ARG A 53 10.11 2.40 6.21
C ARG A 53 9.63 1.18 7.00
N PHE A 54 8.81 0.34 6.38
CA PHE A 54 8.13 -0.76 7.06
C PHE A 54 8.59 -2.15 6.59
N GLY A 55 9.42 -2.22 5.55
CA GLY A 55 9.74 -3.46 4.86
C GLY A 55 8.55 -4.03 4.08
N PRO A 56 8.74 -5.12 3.32
CA PRO A 56 7.69 -5.66 2.45
C PRO A 56 6.40 -6.04 3.20
N GLU A 57 6.51 -6.82 4.27
CA GLU A 57 5.33 -7.28 5.04
C GLU A 57 4.65 -6.14 5.80
N GLY A 58 5.43 -5.21 6.35
CA GLY A 58 4.89 -4.03 7.02
C GLY A 58 4.17 -3.09 6.04
N ALA A 59 4.71 -2.92 4.83
CA ALA A 59 4.10 -2.14 3.77
C ALA A 59 2.73 -2.71 3.35
N VAL A 60 2.64 -4.03 3.16
CA VAL A 60 1.34 -4.68 2.87
C VAL A 60 0.34 -4.45 4.00
N LYS A 61 0.77 -4.65 5.25
CA LYS A 61 -0.12 -4.48 6.41
C LYS A 61 -0.68 -3.05 6.50
N ILE A 62 0.18 -2.03 6.41
CA ILE A 62 -0.27 -0.64 6.51
C ILE A 62 -1.17 -0.25 5.33
N THR A 63 -0.87 -0.74 4.12
CA THR A 63 -1.74 -0.52 2.95
C THR A 63 -3.13 -1.11 3.16
N LEU A 64 -3.23 -2.36 3.65
CA LEU A 64 -4.52 -3.00 3.94
C LEU A 64 -5.33 -2.22 4.99
N ASP A 65 -4.69 -1.75 6.05
CA ASP A 65 -5.34 -1.00 7.12
C ASP A 65 -5.89 0.34 6.60
N ILE A 66 -5.09 1.08 5.81
CA ILE A 66 -5.50 2.37 5.26
C ILE A 66 -6.61 2.21 4.22
N LEU A 67 -6.52 1.22 3.32
CA LEU A 67 -7.57 0.95 2.33
C LEU A 67 -8.93 0.73 3.01
N LYS A 68 -8.96 -0.02 4.11
CA LYS A 68 -10.18 -0.22 4.92
C LYS A 68 -10.67 1.09 5.53
N LYS A 69 -9.77 1.94 6.07
CA LYS A 69 -10.13 3.26 6.63
C LYS A 69 -10.76 4.20 5.59
N ILE A 70 -10.35 4.12 4.33
CA ILE A 70 -10.89 4.93 3.22
C ILE A 70 -12.04 4.25 2.46
N ASN A 71 -12.58 3.15 2.97
CA ASN A 71 -13.65 2.34 2.37
C ASN A 71 -13.31 1.68 1.03
N GLN A 72 -12.03 1.50 0.70
CA GLN A 72 -11.55 0.77 -0.47
C GLN A 72 -11.41 -0.73 -0.16
N ASN A 73 -12.48 -1.32 0.36
CA ASN A 73 -12.50 -2.69 0.90
C ASN A 73 -12.24 -3.76 -0.17
N ASN A 74 -12.74 -3.56 -1.39
CA ASN A 74 -12.50 -4.49 -2.50
C ASN A 74 -11.01 -4.54 -2.89
N LEU A 75 -10.34 -3.39 -2.96
CA LEU A 75 -8.89 -3.35 -3.21
C LEU A 75 -8.10 -4.00 -2.07
N ALA A 76 -8.53 -3.79 -0.82
CA ALA A 76 -7.90 -4.46 0.33
C ALA A 76 -8.01 -5.98 0.25
N GLU A 77 -9.19 -6.51 -0.09
CA GLU A 77 -9.40 -7.95 -0.24
C GLU A 77 -8.56 -8.53 -1.39
N GLN A 78 -8.52 -7.85 -2.53
CA GLN A 78 -7.70 -8.28 -3.68
C GLN A 78 -6.21 -8.31 -3.35
N LEU A 79 -5.70 -7.28 -2.67
CA LEU A 79 -4.31 -7.23 -2.22
C LEU A 79 -4.00 -8.38 -1.24
N GLU A 80 -4.87 -8.61 -0.26
CA GLU A 80 -4.70 -9.67 0.73
C GLU A 80 -4.67 -11.07 0.08
N ASN A 81 -5.57 -11.31 -0.87
CA ASN A 81 -5.64 -12.59 -1.59
C ASN A 81 -4.38 -12.83 -2.43
N LYS A 82 -3.96 -11.83 -3.23
CA LYS A 82 -2.75 -11.93 -4.07
C LYS A 82 -1.48 -12.13 -3.22
N HIS A 83 -1.38 -11.45 -2.07
CA HIS A 83 -0.24 -11.61 -1.15
C HIS A 83 -0.22 -13.00 -0.48
N LYS A 84 -1.38 -13.54 -0.08
CA LYS A 84 -1.49 -14.89 0.48
C LYS A 84 -1.16 -15.97 -0.55
N GLU A 85 -1.64 -15.85 -1.78
CA GLU A 85 -1.27 -16.73 -2.89
C GLU A 85 0.25 -16.67 -3.11
N GLY A 86 0.80 -15.45 -3.09
CA GLY A 86 2.23 -15.08 -2.96
C GLY A 86 3.08 -15.95 -2.02
N ASN A 87 2.51 -16.32 -0.89
CA ASN A 87 3.21 -17.03 0.17
C ASN A 87 2.99 -18.54 0.15
N LYS A 88 1.93 -19.03 -0.51
CA LYS A 88 1.64 -20.46 -0.61
C LYS A 88 2.60 -21.20 -1.56
N GLU A 89 3.02 -20.58 -2.67
CA GLU A 89 3.96 -21.22 -3.61
C GLU A 89 5.41 -21.25 -3.10
N LYS A 90 5.77 -20.52 -2.04
CA LYS A 90 7.12 -20.56 -1.45
C LYS A 90 7.34 -21.70 -0.46
N ILE A 91 6.26 -22.41 -0.08
CA ILE A 91 6.27 -23.48 0.94
C ILE A 91 6.14 -24.88 0.30
N LEU A 92 6.08 -24.94 -1.03
CA LEU A 92 6.10 -26.18 -1.83
C LEU A 92 7.45 -26.33 -2.54
#